data_AF-A0AAU1V9S3-F1
#
_entry.id   AF-A0AAU1V9S3-F1
#
_cell.length_a   1.000
_cell.length_b   1.000
_cell.length_c   1.000
_cell.angle_alpha   90.00
_cell.angle_beta   90.00
_cell.angle_gamma   90.00
#
_symmetry.space_group_name_H-M   'P 1'
#
loop_
_entity.id
_entity.type
_entity.pdbx_description
1 polymer ?
#
loop_
_entity_poly.entity_id
_entity_poly.type
_entity_poly.pdbx_seq_one_letter_code
_entity_poly.pdbx_strand_id
1 'polypeptide(L)'
;MNTFADLAERAQADEDALTRRYNTAIAGGKWKEIINPYPNNVPKAPRVPVVTRRTPTSAAGLGVAAEGNETGVIRRLPFSSYTRTRRFFDIFNTGFAPLSWQASTSHSWVRVSAGAGTTTDQVRIWVSVDWAAASLGASSPQVRITGAGATVTVPLQVANDGEQGRVTATGFVEAQGYVSIEAEHYDRLVPRSGATWQTVPGLGRSGAAVIGTPFNAARIDGDGRTLAPELQYNVRFTTTGSFPVTVYRLPSLDERGTRRLAIGLDSGNPILLKGTGVTSSTTAWPRNVVEGIEKVTTTIASDRPGEHIVKLWMVDPANAIDQIVIDTGGLPATYLAPPERFHPVFNPNPGR
;
A
#
# COMPACT_ATOMS: atom_id res chain seq x y z
N MET A 1 -4.71 3.61 24.86
CA MET A 1 -3.92 4.87 24.73
C MET A 1 -2.73 4.88 25.68
N ASN A 2 -2.93 4.73 27.00
CA ASN A 2 -1.83 4.68 27.98
C ASN A 2 -0.82 3.54 27.68
N THR A 3 -1.31 2.37 27.27
CA THR A 3 -0.45 1.26 26.82
C THR A 3 0.52 1.66 25.69
N PHE A 4 0.10 2.49 24.74
CA PHE A 4 0.97 2.94 23.65
C PHE A 4 2.01 3.96 24.12
N ALA A 5 1.66 4.79 25.13
CA ALA A 5 2.64 5.66 25.78
C ALA A 5 3.73 4.84 26.47
N ASP A 6 3.33 3.80 27.21
CA ASP A 6 4.26 2.93 27.92
C ASP A 6 5.15 2.13 26.95
N LEU A 7 4.58 1.67 25.82
CA LEU A 7 5.35 1.03 24.75
C LEU A 7 6.37 1.98 24.09
N ALA A 8 6.01 3.25 23.87
CA ALA A 8 6.90 4.25 23.29
C ALA A 8 8.08 4.57 24.22
N GLU A 9 7.80 4.77 25.51
CA GLU A 9 8.83 4.98 26.53
C GLU A 9 9.72 3.75 26.71
N ARG A 10 9.15 2.55 26.63
CA ARG A 10 9.92 1.31 26.68
C ARG A 10 10.85 1.14 25.48
N ALA A 11 10.38 1.43 24.28
CA ALA A 11 11.20 1.40 23.07
C ALA A 11 12.41 2.35 23.19
N GLN A 12 12.21 3.54 23.77
CA GLN A 12 13.30 4.47 24.03
C GLN A 12 14.33 3.90 25.03
N ALA A 13 13.87 3.28 26.11
CA ALA A 13 14.75 2.64 27.08
C ALA A 13 15.55 1.48 26.46
N ASP A 14 14.93 0.73 25.55
CA ASP A 14 15.58 -0.36 24.81
C ASP A 14 16.65 0.18 23.84
N GLU A 15 16.39 1.28 23.12
CA GLU A 15 17.39 1.96 22.27
C GLU A 15 18.61 2.42 23.09
N ASP A 16 18.36 3.05 24.25
CA ASP A 16 19.42 3.51 25.16
C ASP A 16 20.24 2.32 25.70
N ALA A 17 19.60 1.20 26.03
CA ALA A 17 20.27 -0.01 26.50
C ALA A 17 21.12 -0.65 25.40
N LEU A 18 20.58 -0.73 24.17
CA LEU A 18 21.29 -1.28 23.02
C LEU A 18 22.53 -0.43 22.66
N THR A 19 22.35 0.89 22.61
CA THR A 19 23.42 1.86 22.35
C THR A 19 24.54 1.74 23.39
N ARG A 20 24.19 1.66 24.69
CA ARG A 20 25.19 1.44 25.75
C ARG A 20 25.92 0.11 25.57
N ARG A 21 25.21 -0.99 25.35
CA ARG A 21 25.81 -2.32 25.17
C ARG A 21 26.81 -2.33 24.02
N TYR A 22 26.45 -1.74 22.87
CA TYR A 22 27.33 -1.67 21.71
C TYR A 22 28.62 -0.92 22.03
N ASN A 23 28.50 0.26 22.64
CA ASN A 23 29.63 1.12 22.93
C ASN A 23 30.53 0.61 24.07
N THR A 24 29.99 -0.09 25.08
CA THR A 24 30.76 -0.38 26.31
C THR A 24 31.01 -1.86 26.58
N ALA A 25 30.15 -2.77 26.09
CA ALA A 25 30.22 -4.19 26.45
C ALA A 25 30.77 -5.08 25.31
N ILE A 26 30.45 -4.75 24.04
CA ILE A 26 30.93 -5.54 22.91
C ILE A 26 32.45 -5.41 22.80
N ALA A 27 33.14 -6.57 22.71
CA ALA A 27 34.59 -6.66 22.55
C ALA A 27 35.38 -5.79 23.56
N GLY A 28 34.94 -5.76 24.83
CA GLY A 28 35.59 -5.00 25.89
C GLY A 28 35.51 -3.47 25.71
N GLY A 29 34.49 -2.96 25.01
CA GLY A 29 34.31 -1.53 24.78
C GLY A 29 35.09 -0.97 23.59
N LYS A 30 35.59 -1.85 22.69
CA LYS A 30 36.31 -1.45 21.46
C LYS A 30 35.59 -0.38 20.65
N TRP A 31 34.25 -0.39 20.65
CA TRP A 31 33.40 0.48 19.83
C TRP A 31 32.82 1.67 20.59
N LYS A 32 33.46 2.07 21.70
CA LYS A 32 33.02 3.22 22.48
C LYS A 32 32.84 4.45 21.59
N GLU A 33 31.72 5.15 21.78
CA GLU A 33 31.32 6.39 21.07
C GLU A 33 31.04 6.25 19.57
N ILE A 34 31.19 5.06 18.97
CA ILE A 34 30.89 4.85 17.54
C ILE A 34 29.40 5.04 17.24
N ILE A 35 28.52 4.57 18.13
CA ILE A 35 27.07 4.78 17.98
C ILE A 35 26.62 5.89 18.93
N ASN A 36 26.24 7.03 18.34
CA ASN A 36 25.58 8.12 19.03
C ASN A 36 24.35 8.55 18.22
N PRO A 37 23.14 8.07 18.57
CA PRO A 37 21.91 8.42 17.84
C PRO A 37 21.47 9.88 18.06
N TYR A 38 22.04 10.59 19.06
CA TYR A 38 21.64 11.94 19.42
C TYR A 38 22.81 12.95 19.39
N PRO A 39 23.56 13.05 18.27
CA PRO A 39 24.70 13.95 18.16
C PRO A 39 24.26 15.42 18.34
N ASN A 40 25.15 16.27 18.87
CA ASN A 40 24.80 17.67 19.17
C ASN A 40 24.83 18.59 17.95
N ASN A 41 25.44 18.16 16.84
CA ASN A 41 25.83 19.05 15.73
C ASN A 41 25.01 18.84 14.45
N VAL A 42 23.97 17.98 14.47
CA VAL A 42 23.08 17.77 13.32
C VAL A 42 21.62 17.73 13.78
N PRO A 43 20.65 18.12 12.92
CA PRO A 43 19.23 17.94 13.21
C PRO A 43 18.93 16.49 13.58
N LYS A 44 18.17 16.30 14.66
CA LYS A 44 17.85 14.97 15.20
C LYS A 44 16.38 14.88 15.57
N ALA A 45 15.84 13.66 15.52
CA ALA A 45 14.57 13.37 16.16
C ALA A 45 14.71 13.62 17.68
N PRO A 46 13.63 14.03 18.37
CA PRO A 46 13.63 14.12 19.82
C PRO A 46 14.02 12.77 20.44
N ARG A 47 14.88 12.80 21.46
CA ARG A 47 15.29 11.58 22.19
C ARG A 47 14.16 10.97 23.00
N VAL A 48 13.16 11.74 23.45
CA VAL A 48 12.04 11.18 24.21
C VAL A 48 10.78 11.40 23.39
N PRO A 49 10.02 10.34 23.08
CA PRO A 49 8.77 10.50 22.35
C PRO A 49 7.78 11.31 23.19
N VAL A 50 7.07 12.24 22.55
CA VAL A 50 5.96 12.94 23.19
C VAL A 50 4.78 11.99 23.25
N VAL A 51 4.30 11.71 24.46
CA VAL A 51 3.19 10.78 24.70
C VAL A 51 2.01 11.49 25.35
N THR A 52 0.82 10.96 25.13
CA THR A 52 -0.41 11.47 25.73
C THR A 52 -1.08 10.36 26.54
N ARG A 53 -1.52 10.70 27.76
CA ARG A 53 -2.18 9.78 28.69
C ARG A 53 -3.59 10.26 29.00
N ARG A 54 -4.48 9.32 29.31
CA ARG A 54 -5.84 9.57 29.77
C ARG A 54 -6.00 9.18 31.23
N THR A 55 -6.77 9.97 31.96
CA THR A 55 -7.11 9.74 33.37
C THR A 55 -8.21 8.67 33.49
N PRO A 56 -8.07 7.72 34.43
CA PRO A 56 -9.11 6.75 34.79
C PRO A 56 -10.48 7.35 35.13
N THR A 57 -11.55 6.75 34.61
CA THR A 57 -12.96 7.01 34.94
C THR A 57 -13.66 5.70 35.28
N SER A 58 -14.58 5.69 36.25
CA SER A 58 -15.18 4.44 36.78
C SER A 58 -16.29 3.83 35.90
N ALA A 59 -16.68 4.47 34.81
CA ALA A 59 -17.70 3.94 33.89
C ALA A 59 -17.08 3.00 32.84
N ALA A 60 -17.89 2.14 32.22
CA ALA A 60 -17.54 1.47 30.97
C ALA A 60 -18.13 2.26 29.80
N GLY A 61 -17.48 2.21 28.63
CA GLY A 61 -18.01 2.87 27.44
C GLY A 61 -17.59 2.15 26.16
N LEU A 62 -18.50 2.11 25.18
CA LEU A 62 -18.25 1.45 23.91
C LEU A 62 -17.60 2.41 22.91
N GLY A 63 -16.41 2.06 22.43
CA GLY A 63 -15.78 2.61 21.24
C GLY A 63 -15.57 1.53 20.19
N VAL A 64 -15.73 1.90 18.90
CA VAL A 64 -15.44 1.02 17.77
C VAL A 64 -14.69 1.83 16.70
N ALA A 65 -13.58 1.30 16.21
CA ALA A 65 -12.84 1.87 15.09
C ALA A 65 -12.58 0.79 14.04
N ALA A 66 -12.97 1.03 12.79
CA ALA A 66 -12.77 0.08 11.70
C ALA A 66 -11.49 0.39 10.92
N GLU A 67 -10.81 -0.64 10.42
CA GLU A 67 -9.63 -0.53 9.58
C GLU A 67 -9.81 0.52 8.47
N GLY A 68 -8.76 1.33 8.23
CA GLY A 68 -8.78 2.41 7.23
C GLY A 68 -9.54 3.67 7.65
N ASN A 69 -10.12 3.71 8.85
CA ASN A 69 -10.66 4.93 9.46
C ASN A 69 -9.69 5.48 10.51
N GLU A 70 -9.46 6.79 10.51
CA GLU A 70 -8.70 7.45 11.58
C GLU A 70 -9.42 7.33 12.93
N THR A 71 -10.76 7.46 12.90
CA THR A 71 -11.65 7.23 14.03
C THR A 71 -12.98 6.65 13.54
N GLY A 72 -13.65 5.87 14.39
CA GLY A 72 -14.99 5.40 14.10
C GLY A 72 -15.09 4.45 12.90
N VAL A 73 -16.22 4.50 12.20
CA VAL A 73 -16.65 3.50 11.21
C VAL A 73 -17.22 4.14 9.94
N ILE A 74 -16.79 5.36 9.62
CA ILE A 74 -17.35 6.18 8.54
C ILE A 74 -17.15 5.53 7.17
N ARG A 75 -15.94 5.04 6.90
CA ARG A 75 -15.56 4.34 5.68
C ARG A 75 -15.94 2.87 5.80
N ARG A 76 -16.53 2.35 4.72
CA ARG A 76 -16.90 0.93 4.60
C ARG A 76 -15.66 0.07 4.54
N LEU A 77 -15.71 -1.12 5.14
CA LEU A 77 -14.68 -2.14 4.98
C LEU A 77 -14.87 -2.84 3.62
N PRO A 78 -13.93 -2.71 2.67
CA PRO A 78 -14.10 -3.27 1.35
C PRO A 78 -13.57 -4.71 1.29
N PHE A 79 -14.31 -5.60 0.63
CA PHE A 79 -13.97 -7.00 0.39
C PHE A 79 -14.14 -7.33 -1.09
N SER A 80 -13.23 -8.14 -1.63
CA SER A 80 -13.29 -8.64 -3.00
C SER A 80 -12.96 -10.13 -3.03
N SER A 81 -13.69 -10.90 -3.82
CA SER A 81 -13.41 -12.32 -4.04
C SER A 81 -12.05 -12.57 -4.69
N TYR A 82 -11.46 -11.57 -5.37
CA TYR A 82 -10.11 -11.63 -5.94
C TYR A 82 -9.02 -11.50 -4.87
N THR A 83 -9.17 -10.61 -3.90
CA THR A 83 -8.15 -10.42 -2.86
C THR A 83 -8.34 -11.38 -1.70
N ARG A 84 -9.58 -11.74 -1.36
CA ARG A 84 -9.94 -12.61 -0.21
C ARG A 84 -9.33 -12.17 1.12
N THR A 85 -8.99 -10.89 1.25
CA THR A 85 -8.40 -10.30 2.46
C THR A 85 -9.41 -10.32 3.61
N ARG A 86 -8.92 -10.56 4.82
CA ARG A 86 -9.67 -10.24 6.04
C ARG A 86 -9.53 -8.74 6.33
N ARG A 87 -10.56 -8.16 6.93
CA ARG A 87 -10.52 -6.80 7.49
C ARG A 87 -10.75 -6.87 8.98
N PHE A 88 -10.51 -5.78 9.70
CA PHE A 88 -10.81 -5.75 11.13
C PHE A 88 -11.50 -4.46 11.57
N PHE A 89 -12.13 -4.56 12.74
CA PHE A 89 -12.44 -3.40 13.57
C PHE A 89 -11.99 -3.71 15.00
N ASP A 90 -11.59 -2.68 15.71
CA ASP A 90 -11.21 -2.77 17.12
C ASP A 90 -12.39 -2.28 17.96
N ILE A 91 -12.85 -3.12 18.89
CA ILE A 91 -13.76 -2.72 19.97
C ILE A 91 -12.88 -2.28 21.13
N PHE A 92 -13.07 -1.08 21.63
CA PHE A 92 -12.28 -0.56 22.74
C PHE A 92 -13.15 0.08 23.80
N ASN A 93 -12.69 -0.03 25.04
CA ASN A 93 -13.31 0.59 26.19
C ASN A 93 -12.91 2.06 26.23
N THR A 94 -13.90 2.95 26.20
CA THR A 94 -13.69 4.40 26.39
C THR A 94 -13.69 4.81 27.86
N GLY A 95 -14.09 3.89 28.75
CA GLY A 95 -13.99 4.01 30.20
C GLY A 95 -12.97 3.01 30.80
N PHE A 96 -13.06 2.72 32.10
CA PHE A 96 -12.09 1.86 32.79
C PHE A 96 -12.74 0.68 33.55
N ALA A 97 -14.07 0.66 33.72
CA ALA A 97 -14.76 -0.56 34.15
C ALA A 97 -14.85 -1.56 32.97
N PRO A 98 -14.80 -2.89 33.21
CA PRO A 98 -14.87 -3.88 32.13
C PRO A 98 -16.07 -3.68 31.19
N LEU A 99 -15.82 -3.57 29.89
CA LEU A 99 -16.82 -3.43 28.85
C LEU A 99 -17.26 -4.81 28.37
N SER A 100 -18.52 -5.18 28.61
CA SER A 100 -19.15 -6.33 27.94
C SER A 100 -19.79 -5.89 26.61
N TRP A 101 -19.59 -6.70 25.57
CA TRP A 101 -20.03 -6.38 24.21
C TRP A 101 -20.54 -7.62 23.46
N GLN A 102 -21.36 -7.38 22.43
CA GLN A 102 -21.86 -8.38 21.49
C GLN A 102 -21.73 -7.85 20.07
N ALA A 103 -21.51 -8.73 19.10
CA ALA A 103 -21.40 -8.47 17.67
C ALA A 103 -22.30 -9.43 16.89
N SER A 104 -23.11 -8.90 16.00
CA SER A 104 -24.02 -9.66 15.13
C SER A 104 -23.86 -9.21 13.67
N THR A 105 -23.99 -10.15 12.74
CA THR A 105 -23.83 -9.89 11.31
C THR A 105 -25.19 -9.83 10.62
N SER A 106 -25.36 -8.97 9.62
CA SER A 106 -26.62 -8.92 8.86
C SER A 106 -26.80 -10.08 7.88
N HIS A 107 -25.73 -10.83 7.60
CA HIS A 107 -25.70 -11.95 6.67
C HIS A 107 -24.88 -13.11 7.28
N SER A 108 -25.36 -14.34 7.11
CA SER A 108 -24.73 -15.55 7.67
C SER A 108 -23.35 -15.87 7.05
N TRP A 109 -23.10 -15.42 5.82
CA TRP A 109 -21.82 -15.59 5.13
C TRP A 109 -20.77 -14.54 5.54
N VAL A 110 -21.13 -13.52 6.32
CA VAL A 110 -20.15 -12.64 6.99
C VAL A 110 -19.76 -13.27 8.31
N ARG A 111 -18.46 -13.48 8.51
CA ARG A 111 -17.91 -14.13 9.70
C ARG A 111 -17.08 -13.14 10.52
N VAL A 112 -17.33 -13.12 11.83
CA VAL A 112 -16.53 -12.38 12.81
C VAL A 112 -15.74 -13.37 13.68
N SER A 113 -14.53 -12.99 14.12
CA SER A 113 -13.69 -13.88 14.94
C SER A 113 -14.23 -14.11 16.36
N ALA A 114 -15.09 -13.21 16.85
CA ALA A 114 -15.83 -13.39 18.10
C ALA A 114 -17.15 -12.61 18.04
N GLY A 115 -18.23 -13.22 18.52
CA GLY A 115 -19.59 -12.65 18.55
C GLY A 115 -19.96 -11.98 19.87
N ALA A 116 -19.18 -12.16 20.93
CA ALA A 116 -19.35 -11.51 22.22
C ALA A 116 -18.07 -11.58 23.03
N GLY A 117 -17.96 -10.75 24.07
CA GLY A 117 -16.86 -10.84 25.03
C GLY A 117 -16.87 -9.70 26.05
N THR A 118 -15.80 -9.66 26.84
CA THR A 118 -15.53 -8.58 27.79
C THR A 118 -14.10 -8.09 27.59
N THR A 119 -13.87 -6.78 27.63
CA THR A 119 -12.53 -6.18 27.52
C THR A 119 -12.37 -5.01 28.49
N THR A 120 -11.18 -4.85 29.07
CA THR A 120 -10.81 -3.66 29.85
C THR A 120 -10.18 -2.58 28.98
N ASP A 121 -9.47 -2.99 27.92
CA ASP A 121 -8.75 -2.11 27.00
C ASP A 121 -9.38 -2.17 25.60
N GLN A 122 -8.91 -3.07 24.75
CA GLN A 122 -9.39 -3.24 23.39
C GLN A 122 -9.30 -4.70 22.95
N VAL A 123 -10.12 -5.06 21.98
CA VAL A 123 -10.07 -6.37 21.30
C VAL A 123 -10.27 -6.16 19.81
N ARG A 124 -9.40 -6.80 19.02
CA ARG A 124 -9.53 -6.82 17.56
C ARG A 124 -10.48 -7.90 17.11
N ILE A 125 -11.49 -7.52 16.33
CA ILE A 125 -12.42 -8.43 15.69
C ILE A 125 -12.10 -8.52 14.21
N TRP A 126 -11.66 -9.69 13.77
CA TRP A 126 -11.45 -9.97 12.36
C TRP A 126 -12.76 -10.31 11.67
N VAL A 127 -12.96 -9.71 10.51
CA VAL A 127 -14.10 -9.91 9.63
C VAL A 127 -13.63 -10.60 8.34
N SER A 128 -14.37 -11.62 7.94
CA SER A 128 -14.11 -12.38 6.73
C SER A 128 -15.42 -12.74 6.01
N VAL A 129 -15.31 -13.10 4.74
CA VAL A 129 -16.45 -13.47 3.89
C VAL A 129 -16.32 -14.94 3.51
N ASP A 130 -17.40 -15.70 3.70
CA ASP A 130 -17.56 -17.01 3.10
C ASP A 130 -17.99 -16.85 1.64
N TRP A 131 -16.99 -16.86 0.74
CA TRP A 131 -17.20 -16.59 -0.69
C TRP A 131 -18.09 -17.60 -1.40
N ALA A 132 -18.18 -18.83 -0.89
CA ALA A 132 -19.03 -19.88 -1.48
C ALA A 132 -20.52 -19.68 -1.11
N ALA A 133 -20.78 -19.09 0.06
CA ALA A 133 -22.13 -18.80 0.54
C ALA A 133 -22.62 -17.38 0.19
N ALA A 134 -21.71 -16.45 -0.12
CA ALA A 134 -22.04 -15.09 -0.53
C ALA A 134 -22.62 -15.07 -1.96
N SER A 135 -23.66 -14.27 -2.19
CA SER A 135 -24.22 -14.05 -3.53
C SER A 135 -23.18 -13.42 -4.47
N LEU A 136 -23.26 -13.73 -5.76
CA LEU A 136 -22.46 -13.04 -6.77
C LEU A 136 -22.88 -11.57 -6.89
N GLY A 137 -21.94 -10.73 -7.33
CA GLY A 137 -22.13 -9.28 -7.50
C GLY A 137 -21.81 -8.48 -6.23
N ALA A 138 -22.31 -7.24 -6.21
CA ALA A 138 -22.07 -6.30 -5.12
C ALA A 138 -23.13 -6.43 -4.01
N SER A 139 -22.69 -6.31 -2.75
CA SER A 139 -23.57 -6.26 -1.58
C SER A 139 -23.01 -5.34 -0.50
N SER A 140 -23.88 -4.87 0.40
CA SER A 140 -23.54 -3.93 1.48
C SER A 140 -23.95 -4.45 2.86
N PRO A 141 -23.35 -5.56 3.34
CA PRO A 141 -23.67 -6.10 4.66
C PRO A 141 -23.15 -5.18 5.79
N GLN A 142 -23.51 -5.52 7.02
CA GLN A 142 -23.21 -4.73 8.21
C GLN A 142 -22.89 -5.65 9.39
N VAL A 143 -22.01 -5.20 10.28
CA VAL A 143 -21.80 -5.82 11.60
C VAL A 143 -22.28 -4.85 12.66
N ARG A 144 -23.24 -5.26 13.49
CA ARG A 144 -23.79 -4.47 14.59
C ARG A 144 -23.11 -4.87 15.89
N ILE A 145 -22.56 -3.89 16.59
CA ILE A 145 -21.90 -4.04 17.88
C ILE A 145 -22.72 -3.32 18.95
N THR A 146 -22.96 -3.97 20.08
CA THR A 146 -23.69 -3.40 21.23
C THR A 146 -22.88 -3.58 22.51
N GLY A 147 -22.90 -2.58 23.39
CA GLY A 147 -22.19 -2.61 24.66
C GLY A 147 -22.37 -1.30 25.43
N ALA A 148 -22.40 -1.36 26.76
CA ALA A 148 -22.60 -0.18 27.63
C ALA A 148 -23.78 0.73 27.22
N GLY A 149 -24.90 0.14 26.77
CA GLY A 149 -26.09 0.88 26.33
C GLY A 149 -25.99 1.55 24.95
N ALA A 150 -24.84 1.46 24.28
CA ALA A 150 -24.61 2.01 22.96
C ALA A 150 -24.67 0.93 21.86
N THR A 151 -24.92 1.37 20.63
CA THR A 151 -24.86 0.54 19.41
C THR A 151 -23.99 1.25 18.37
N VAL A 152 -23.06 0.51 17.76
CA VAL A 152 -22.28 0.98 16.60
C VAL A 152 -22.41 -0.03 15.47
N THR A 153 -22.58 0.45 14.24
CA THR A 153 -22.70 -0.40 13.06
C THR A 153 -21.51 -0.18 12.15
N VAL A 154 -20.74 -1.23 11.89
CA VAL A 154 -19.63 -1.22 10.92
C VAL A 154 -20.21 -1.57 9.54
N PRO A 155 -20.13 -0.67 8.54
CA PRO A 155 -20.61 -0.96 7.20
C PRO A 155 -19.53 -1.68 6.36
N LEU A 156 -19.96 -2.61 5.51
CA LEU A 156 -19.10 -3.39 4.63
C LEU A 156 -19.50 -3.11 3.18
N GLN A 157 -18.54 -3.30 2.27
CA GLN A 157 -18.78 -3.33 0.84
C GLN A 157 -18.14 -4.61 0.29
N VAL A 158 -18.94 -5.50 -0.27
CA VAL A 158 -18.48 -6.82 -0.74
C VAL A 158 -18.74 -6.94 -2.23
N ALA A 159 -17.71 -7.24 -3.01
CA ALA A 159 -17.79 -7.59 -4.43
C ALA A 159 -17.39 -9.06 -4.62
N ASN A 160 -18.29 -9.87 -5.16
CA ASN A 160 -18.06 -11.30 -5.34
C ASN A 160 -18.26 -11.73 -6.81
N ASP A 161 -17.17 -11.97 -7.51
CA ASP A 161 -17.18 -12.49 -8.89
C ASP A 161 -17.10 -14.03 -8.94
N GLY A 162 -17.15 -14.69 -7.77
CA GLY A 162 -17.07 -16.14 -7.64
C GLY A 162 -15.68 -16.72 -7.96
N GLU A 163 -15.57 -18.05 -7.91
CA GLU A 163 -14.34 -18.74 -8.32
C GLU A 163 -14.13 -18.65 -9.83
N GLN A 164 -15.21 -18.69 -10.62
CA GLN A 164 -15.13 -18.59 -12.07
C GLN A 164 -14.45 -17.29 -12.50
N GLY A 165 -14.82 -16.15 -11.92
CA GLY A 165 -14.18 -14.86 -12.22
C GLY A 165 -12.67 -14.86 -11.97
N ARG A 166 -12.22 -15.50 -10.88
CA ARG A 166 -10.79 -15.65 -10.57
C ARG A 166 -10.07 -16.55 -11.56
N VAL A 167 -10.68 -17.67 -11.95
CA VAL A 167 -10.08 -18.64 -12.89
C VAL A 167 -9.98 -18.05 -14.30
N THR A 168 -10.95 -17.23 -14.72
CA THR A 168 -10.97 -16.62 -16.06
C THR A 168 -10.21 -15.31 -16.17
N ALA A 169 -9.76 -14.73 -15.06
CA ALA A 169 -8.98 -13.49 -15.09
C ALA A 169 -7.64 -13.72 -15.79
N THR A 170 -7.23 -12.77 -16.63
CA THR A 170 -6.01 -12.86 -17.46
C THR A 170 -4.94 -11.82 -17.08
N GLY A 171 -5.13 -11.11 -15.97
CA GLY A 171 -4.27 -10.01 -15.55
C GLY A 171 -4.54 -9.55 -14.12
N PHE A 172 -4.01 -8.38 -13.79
CA PHE A 172 -4.26 -7.72 -12.51
C PHE A 172 -5.69 -7.23 -12.42
N VAL A 173 -6.42 -7.64 -11.40
CA VAL A 173 -7.83 -7.28 -11.28
C VAL A 173 -8.02 -6.09 -10.33
N GLU A 174 -8.77 -5.09 -10.80
CA GLU A 174 -9.25 -3.99 -9.96
C GLU A 174 -10.04 -4.54 -8.78
N ALA A 175 -9.59 -4.20 -7.57
CA ALA A 175 -10.27 -4.58 -6.35
C ALA A 175 -10.12 -3.49 -5.31
N GLN A 176 -11.22 -3.20 -4.60
CA GLN A 176 -11.24 -2.24 -3.48
C GLN A 176 -10.70 -0.85 -3.90
N GLY A 177 -10.99 -0.44 -5.14
CA GLY A 177 -10.73 0.91 -5.66
C GLY A 177 -9.31 1.19 -6.16
N TYR A 178 -8.50 0.17 -6.43
CA TYR A 178 -7.22 0.34 -7.13
C TYR A 178 -6.69 -0.95 -7.75
N VAL A 179 -5.76 -0.80 -8.69
CA VAL A 179 -4.85 -1.82 -9.21
C VAL A 179 -3.42 -1.47 -8.75
N SER A 180 -2.66 -2.48 -8.34
CA SER A 180 -1.29 -2.35 -7.85
C SER A 180 -0.47 -3.48 -8.44
N ILE A 181 0.66 -3.14 -9.06
CA ILE A 181 1.44 -4.02 -9.94
C ILE A 181 2.92 -3.86 -9.59
N GLU A 182 3.59 -4.94 -9.17
CA GLU A 182 5.06 -4.93 -9.09
C GLU A 182 5.62 -4.92 -10.51
N ALA A 183 6.59 -4.05 -10.78
CA ALA A 183 6.99 -3.76 -12.15
C ALA A 183 7.67 -4.95 -12.86
N GLU A 184 8.23 -5.90 -12.12
CA GLU A 184 8.77 -7.15 -12.64
C GLU A 184 7.71 -8.17 -13.08
N HIS A 185 6.46 -7.99 -12.66
CA HIS A 185 5.34 -8.88 -12.97
C HIS A 185 4.60 -8.45 -14.23
N TYR A 186 5.33 -8.29 -15.33
CA TYR A 186 4.78 -8.01 -16.64
C TYR A 186 4.29 -9.28 -17.35
N ASP A 187 3.20 -9.17 -18.10
CA ASP A 187 2.69 -10.24 -18.96
C ASP A 187 3.49 -10.40 -20.25
N ARG A 188 4.07 -9.29 -20.73
CA ARG A 188 4.88 -9.29 -21.95
C ARG A 188 5.97 -8.25 -21.92
N LEU A 189 7.18 -8.68 -22.28
CA LEU A 189 8.33 -7.83 -22.59
C LEU A 189 8.54 -7.80 -24.10
N VAL A 190 8.67 -6.61 -24.68
CA VAL A 190 9.00 -6.43 -26.10
C VAL A 190 10.28 -5.60 -26.20
N PRO A 191 11.44 -6.23 -26.43
CA PRO A 191 12.69 -5.51 -26.71
C PRO A 191 12.62 -4.86 -28.09
N ARG A 192 13.21 -3.68 -28.24
CA ARG A 192 13.27 -2.94 -29.52
C ARG A 192 14.55 -2.12 -29.61
N SER A 193 15.01 -1.87 -30.83
CA SER A 193 16.17 -1.00 -31.09
C SER A 193 17.44 -1.37 -30.31
N GLY A 194 17.66 -2.66 -30.07
CA GLY A 194 18.80 -3.15 -29.29
C GLY A 194 18.73 -2.87 -27.78
N ALA A 195 17.58 -2.42 -27.29
CA ALA A 195 17.33 -2.13 -25.88
C ALA A 195 16.19 -3.01 -25.32
N THR A 196 16.15 -3.14 -23.99
CA THR A 196 15.18 -3.96 -23.26
C THR A 196 15.00 -3.47 -21.82
N TRP A 197 13.98 -3.99 -21.15
CA TRP A 197 13.90 -3.96 -19.68
C TRP A 197 14.54 -5.22 -19.11
N GLN A 198 15.14 -5.09 -17.93
CA GLN A 198 15.72 -6.19 -17.17
C GLN A 198 15.25 -6.14 -15.72
N THR A 199 14.80 -7.28 -15.18
CA THR A 199 14.49 -7.42 -13.75
C THR A 199 15.76 -7.48 -12.92
N VAL A 200 15.80 -6.74 -11.81
CA VAL A 200 16.90 -6.71 -10.84
C VAL A 200 16.36 -7.16 -9.48
N PRO A 201 16.62 -8.41 -9.07
CA PRO A 201 16.22 -8.90 -7.75
C PRO A 201 16.86 -8.09 -6.61
N GLY A 202 16.09 -7.81 -5.57
CA GLY A 202 16.52 -7.08 -4.38
C GLY A 202 16.63 -5.55 -4.54
N LEU A 203 16.34 -5.02 -5.73
CA LEU A 203 16.31 -3.58 -5.97
C LEU A 203 14.93 -3.02 -5.61
N GLY A 204 14.88 -1.79 -5.08
CA GLY A 204 13.61 -1.11 -4.79
C GLY A 204 13.08 -1.38 -3.38
N ARG A 205 11.78 -1.16 -3.19
CA ARG A 205 11.08 -1.26 -1.89
C ARG A 205 10.20 -2.51 -1.79
N SER A 206 9.83 -3.12 -2.91
CA SER A 206 8.92 -4.27 -2.98
C SER A 206 9.59 -5.61 -3.30
N GLY A 207 10.91 -5.64 -3.51
CA GLY A 207 11.71 -6.87 -3.58
C GLY A 207 12.38 -7.11 -4.93
N ALA A 208 11.91 -6.49 -6.01
CA ALA A 208 12.66 -6.31 -7.24
C ALA A 208 12.19 -5.04 -7.96
N ALA A 209 12.91 -4.69 -9.03
CA ALA A 209 12.55 -3.59 -9.91
C ALA A 209 12.95 -3.94 -11.34
N VAL A 210 12.37 -3.27 -12.33
CA VAL A 210 12.79 -3.37 -13.74
C VAL A 210 13.59 -2.13 -14.14
N ILE A 211 14.71 -2.34 -14.85
CA ILE A 211 15.57 -1.27 -15.33
C ILE A 211 15.75 -1.32 -16.84
N GLY A 212 15.66 -0.16 -17.50
CA GLY A 212 15.91 -0.02 -18.93
C GLY A 212 17.40 -0.16 -19.28
N THR A 213 17.74 -1.02 -20.24
CA THR A 213 19.12 -1.35 -20.66
C THR A 213 19.25 -1.41 -22.19
N PRO A 214 20.46 -1.25 -22.75
CA PRO A 214 21.69 -0.82 -22.08
C PRO A 214 21.60 0.64 -21.64
N PHE A 215 22.42 1.04 -20.65
CA PHE A 215 22.32 2.37 -20.04
C PHE A 215 22.75 3.52 -20.97
N ASN A 216 23.42 3.20 -22.08
CA ASN A 216 23.79 4.13 -23.15
C ASN A 216 22.84 4.08 -24.36
N ALA A 217 21.71 3.38 -24.27
CA ALA A 217 20.74 3.35 -25.36
C ALA A 217 20.28 4.76 -25.75
N ALA A 218 20.00 4.96 -27.04
CA ALA A 218 19.47 6.22 -27.52
C ALA A 218 18.09 6.47 -26.90
N ARG A 219 17.82 7.74 -26.62
CA ARG A 219 16.50 8.24 -26.26
C ARG A 219 15.50 8.01 -27.40
N ILE A 220 14.30 7.52 -27.08
CA ILE A 220 13.22 7.32 -28.06
C ILE A 220 11.95 8.01 -27.55
N ASP A 221 11.59 9.15 -28.14
CA ASP A 221 10.37 9.91 -27.82
C ASP A 221 9.53 10.24 -29.06
N GLY A 222 8.38 10.89 -28.83
CA GLY A 222 7.46 11.31 -29.89
C GLY A 222 6.97 10.15 -30.76
N ASP A 223 6.95 10.38 -32.08
CA ASP A 223 6.48 9.44 -33.09
C ASP A 223 7.37 8.19 -33.23
N GLY A 224 8.61 8.24 -32.71
CA GLY A 224 9.54 7.11 -32.70
C GLY A 224 9.21 6.05 -31.65
N ARG A 225 8.19 6.24 -30.80
CA ARG A 225 7.94 5.39 -29.62
C ARG A 225 7.58 3.94 -29.93
N THR A 226 7.09 3.64 -31.13
CA THR A 226 6.93 2.24 -31.58
C THR A 226 8.26 1.49 -31.66
N LEU A 227 9.40 2.19 -31.64
CA LEU A 227 10.76 1.65 -31.58
C LEU A 227 11.30 1.51 -30.14
N ALA A 228 10.56 1.98 -29.12
CA ALA A 228 10.97 1.91 -27.73
C ALA A 228 10.62 0.52 -27.13
N PRO A 229 11.50 -0.06 -26.30
CA PRO A 229 11.17 -1.25 -25.53
C PRO A 229 9.95 -1.02 -24.63
N GLU A 230 9.08 -2.02 -24.51
CA GLU A 230 7.87 -1.92 -23.69
C GLU A 230 7.66 -3.12 -22.77
N LEU A 231 7.11 -2.84 -21.60
CA LEU A 231 6.46 -3.81 -20.72
C LEU A 231 4.94 -3.66 -20.89
N GLN A 232 4.24 -4.79 -20.94
CA GLN A 232 2.79 -4.84 -21.01
C GLN A 232 2.25 -5.58 -19.79
N TYR A 233 1.21 -5.03 -19.19
CA TYR A 233 0.50 -5.57 -18.03
C TYR A 233 -0.98 -5.67 -18.38
N ASN A 234 -1.53 -6.87 -18.32
CA ASN A 234 -2.94 -7.13 -18.46
C ASN A 234 -3.63 -6.63 -17.19
N VAL A 235 -4.68 -5.83 -17.35
CA VAL A 235 -5.44 -5.27 -16.24
C VAL A 235 -6.92 -5.40 -16.54
N ARG A 236 -7.70 -5.84 -15.55
CA ARG A 236 -9.16 -5.87 -15.62
C ARG A 236 -9.75 -4.76 -14.76
N PHE A 237 -10.33 -3.74 -15.40
CA PHE A 237 -11.12 -2.73 -14.71
C PHE A 237 -12.57 -3.18 -14.55
N THR A 238 -13.14 -2.92 -13.38
CA THR A 238 -14.55 -3.09 -13.04
C THR A 238 -15.35 -1.80 -13.25
N THR A 239 -14.67 -0.66 -13.32
CA THR A 239 -15.26 0.66 -13.51
C THR A 239 -14.71 1.35 -14.76
N THR A 240 -15.43 2.38 -15.22
CA THR A 240 -14.95 3.32 -16.26
C THR A 240 -14.57 4.63 -15.60
N GLY A 241 -13.62 5.36 -16.17
CA GLY A 241 -13.31 6.69 -15.69
C GLY A 241 -11.90 7.14 -16.00
N SER A 242 -11.55 8.26 -15.37
CA SER A 242 -10.22 8.85 -15.38
C SER A 242 -9.49 8.36 -14.14
N PHE A 243 -8.45 7.55 -14.32
CA PHE A 243 -7.75 6.87 -13.25
C PHE A 243 -6.36 7.49 -13.04
N PRO A 244 -6.10 8.12 -11.87
CA PRO A 244 -4.76 8.54 -11.51
C PRO A 244 -3.80 7.34 -11.50
N VAL A 245 -2.66 7.48 -12.16
CA VAL A 245 -1.60 6.49 -12.17
C VAL A 245 -0.38 7.07 -11.49
N THR A 246 0.20 6.31 -10.58
CA THR A 246 1.49 6.61 -9.96
C THR A 246 2.49 5.54 -10.36
N VAL A 247 3.55 5.94 -11.04
CA VAL A 247 4.72 5.10 -11.28
C VAL A 247 5.76 5.40 -10.21
N TYR A 248 6.05 4.38 -9.40
CA TYR A 248 7.07 4.42 -8.36
C TYR A 248 8.38 4.00 -8.99
N ARG A 249 9.33 4.93 -9.06
CA ARG A 249 10.66 4.67 -9.64
C ARG A 249 11.74 5.01 -8.64
N LEU A 250 12.90 4.34 -8.74
CA LEU A 250 14.03 4.71 -7.92
C LEU A 250 14.51 6.13 -8.30
N PRO A 251 14.90 6.95 -7.32
CA PRO A 251 15.29 8.33 -7.55
C PRO A 251 16.67 8.37 -8.21
N SER A 252 16.70 8.40 -9.54
CA SER A 252 17.92 8.52 -10.34
C SER A 252 17.90 9.80 -11.18
N LEU A 253 18.99 10.56 -11.15
CA LEU A 253 19.19 11.76 -11.97
C LEU A 253 19.67 11.42 -13.38
N ASP A 254 19.58 12.42 -14.25
CA ASP A 254 20.31 12.49 -15.52
C ASP A 254 20.91 13.89 -15.59
N GLU A 255 22.24 13.98 -15.66
CA GLU A 255 22.94 15.27 -15.71
C GLU A 255 22.58 16.10 -16.96
N ARG A 256 21.96 15.48 -17.96
CA ARG A 256 21.47 16.14 -19.18
C ARG A 256 20.02 16.62 -19.06
N GLY A 257 19.38 16.44 -17.91
CA GLY A 257 18.04 16.95 -17.60
C GLY A 257 17.16 15.99 -16.82
N THR A 258 15.93 15.76 -17.29
CA THR A 258 14.99 14.82 -16.65
C THR A 258 15.08 13.43 -17.25
N ARG A 259 14.98 12.39 -16.43
CA ARG A 259 14.70 11.04 -16.93
C ARG A 259 13.23 10.84 -17.23
N ARG A 260 12.95 10.33 -18.42
CA ARG A 260 11.61 10.21 -18.95
C ARG A 260 11.27 8.75 -19.20
N LEU A 261 9.99 8.45 -19.03
CA LEU A 261 9.36 7.19 -19.35
C LEU A 261 7.98 7.51 -19.93
N ALA A 262 7.27 6.51 -20.44
CA ALA A 262 5.90 6.72 -20.87
C ALA A 262 5.00 5.59 -20.47
N ILE A 263 3.73 5.92 -20.25
CA ILE A 263 2.69 4.96 -19.89
C ILE A 263 1.42 5.22 -20.69
N GLY A 264 0.65 4.18 -20.96
CA GLY A 264 -0.55 4.27 -21.78
C GLY A 264 -1.42 3.04 -21.63
N LEU A 265 -2.64 3.13 -22.14
CA LEU A 265 -3.65 2.09 -22.07
C LEU A 265 -4.06 1.67 -23.48
N ASP A 266 -4.08 0.37 -23.73
CA ASP A 266 -4.50 -0.25 -25.00
C ASP A 266 -3.77 0.36 -26.22
N SER A 267 -4.52 0.88 -27.18
CA SER A 267 -4.04 1.60 -28.37
C SER A 267 -4.04 3.12 -28.20
N GLY A 268 -4.32 3.61 -26.99
CA GLY A 268 -4.32 5.03 -26.67
C GLY A 268 -2.92 5.65 -26.77
N ASN A 269 -2.88 6.98 -26.92
CA ASN A 269 -1.63 7.72 -27.01
C ASN A 269 -0.85 7.62 -25.68
N PRO A 270 0.42 7.20 -25.70
CA PRO A 270 1.19 7.12 -24.46
C PRO A 270 1.50 8.51 -23.90
N ILE A 271 1.41 8.63 -22.60
CA ILE A 271 1.66 9.88 -21.88
C ILE A 271 3.12 9.89 -21.44
N LEU A 272 3.84 10.94 -21.84
CA LEU A 272 5.24 11.15 -21.44
C LEU A 272 5.30 11.65 -20.00
N LEU A 273 6.05 10.93 -19.17
CA LEU A 273 6.32 11.26 -17.79
C LEU A 273 7.77 11.74 -17.66
N LYS A 274 8.00 12.71 -16.76
CA LYS A 274 9.33 13.27 -16.49
C LYS A 274 9.58 13.26 -14.99
N GLY A 275 10.70 12.68 -14.57
CA GLY A 275 11.16 12.80 -13.19
C GLY A 275 11.82 14.15 -12.90
N THR A 276 12.23 14.30 -11.65
CA THR A 276 12.96 15.46 -11.12
C THR A 276 14.35 15.51 -11.74
N GLY A 277 14.68 16.64 -12.36
CA GLY A 277 15.99 16.89 -12.99
C GLY A 277 16.88 17.88 -12.23
N VAL A 278 16.47 18.33 -11.05
CA VAL A 278 17.17 19.38 -10.28
C VAL A 278 17.27 18.97 -8.80
N THR A 279 18.42 19.20 -8.18
CA THR A 279 18.76 18.70 -6.83
C THR A 279 18.63 19.74 -5.71
N SER A 280 17.90 20.84 -5.94
CA SER A 280 17.75 21.93 -4.95
C SER A 280 16.93 21.50 -3.74
N SER A 281 17.22 22.08 -2.57
CA SER A 281 16.49 21.83 -1.30
C SER A 281 15.00 22.17 -1.36
N THR A 282 14.59 23.02 -2.30
CA THR A 282 13.20 23.41 -2.53
C THR A 282 12.45 22.55 -3.54
N THR A 283 13.12 21.54 -4.12
CA THR A 283 12.52 20.63 -5.12
C THR A 283 12.02 19.35 -4.46
N ALA A 284 11.43 18.45 -5.25
CA ALA A 284 11.05 17.11 -4.79
C ALA A 284 12.27 16.22 -4.48
N TRP A 285 13.48 16.57 -4.96
CA TRP A 285 14.65 15.71 -4.87
C TRP A 285 15.02 15.27 -3.44
N PRO A 286 15.14 16.16 -2.43
CA PRO A 286 15.48 15.74 -1.07
C PRO A 286 14.47 14.76 -0.49
N ARG A 287 13.17 14.97 -0.76
CA ARG A 287 12.12 14.06 -0.34
C ARG A 287 12.24 12.72 -1.04
N ASN A 288 12.45 12.70 -2.36
CA ASN A 288 12.60 11.46 -3.12
C ASN A 288 13.80 10.62 -2.63
N VAL A 289 14.90 11.28 -2.25
CA VAL A 289 16.09 10.60 -1.68
C VAL A 289 15.79 10.02 -0.29
N VAL A 290 15.16 10.80 0.61
CA VAL A 290 14.81 10.34 1.96
C VAL A 290 13.78 9.21 1.90
N GLU A 291 12.81 9.31 0.99
CA GLU A 291 11.86 8.24 0.78
C GLU A 291 12.53 7.06 0.04
N GLY A 292 13.54 7.29 -0.80
CA GLY A 292 14.15 6.25 -1.64
C GLY A 292 13.27 5.88 -2.84
N ILE A 293 12.26 6.70 -3.16
CA ILE A 293 11.41 6.58 -4.34
C ILE A 293 11.10 7.97 -4.89
N GLU A 294 10.95 8.06 -6.20
CA GLU A 294 10.27 9.16 -6.86
C GLU A 294 8.92 8.67 -7.40
N LYS A 295 7.85 9.39 -7.06
CA LYS A 295 6.50 9.14 -7.56
C LYS A 295 6.26 10.04 -8.78
N VAL A 296 6.11 9.45 -9.96
CA VAL A 296 5.76 10.18 -11.17
C VAL A 296 4.31 9.87 -11.54
N THR A 297 3.47 10.89 -11.61
CA THR A 297 2.02 10.72 -11.72
C THR A 297 1.47 11.15 -13.08
N THR A 298 0.40 10.50 -13.50
CA THR A 298 -0.41 10.87 -14.66
C THR A 298 -1.83 10.38 -14.48
N THR A 299 -2.62 10.40 -15.54
CA THR A 299 -3.99 9.92 -15.55
C THR A 299 -4.25 9.21 -16.86
N ILE A 300 -4.77 7.99 -16.79
CA ILE A 300 -5.24 7.24 -17.96
C ILE A 300 -6.77 7.22 -17.92
N ALA A 301 -7.41 7.20 -19.09
CA ALA A 301 -8.85 7.07 -19.18
C ALA A 301 -9.22 5.67 -19.66
N SER A 302 -10.18 5.03 -19.01
CA SER A 302 -10.87 3.85 -19.52
C SER A 302 -12.33 4.20 -19.82
N ASP A 303 -12.74 3.97 -21.06
CA ASP A 303 -14.10 4.20 -21.56
C ASP A 303 -15.04 3.00 -21.36
N ARG A 304 -14.47 1.84 -21.00
CA ARG A 304 -15.19 0.59 -20.76
C ARG A 304 -14.62 -0.17 -19.56
N PRO A 305 -15.46 -0.94 -18.84
CA PRO A 305 -14.93 -1.97 -17.96
C PRO A 305 -14.41 -3.14 -18.80
N GLY A 306 -13.66 -4.04 -18.16
CA GLY A 306 -13.14 -5.26 -18.75
C GLY A 306 -11.61 -5.28 -18.86
N GLU A 307 -11.12 -6.11 -19.77
CA GLU A 307 -9.68 -6.31 -19.97
C GLU A 307 -9.08 -5.15 -20.79
N HIS A 308 -7.89 -4.74 -20.34
CA HIS A 308 -7.05 -3.72 -20.92
C HIS A 308 -5.58 -4.11 -20.81
N ILE A 309 -4.73 -3.44 -21.57
CA ILE A 309 -3.28 -3.57 -21.50
C ILE A 309 -2.69 -2.23 -21.10
N VAL A 310 -2.12 -2.15 -19.91
CA VAL A 310 -1.27 -1.04 -19.49
C VAL A 310 0.12 -1.27 -20.07
N LYS A 311 0.66 -0.27 -20.76
CA LYS A 311 1.96 -0.35 -21.42
C LYS A 311 2.91 0.68 -20.85
N LEU A 312 4.14 0.27 -20.57
CA LEU A 312 5.22 1.10 -20.06
C LEU A 312 6.38 1.09 -21.05
N TRP A 313 6.75 2.24 -21.60
CA TRP A 313 7.83 2.37 -22.58
C TRP A 313 9.10 2.98 -21.98
N MET A 314 10.24 2.42 -22.37
CA MET A 314 11.56 2.95 -22.07
C MET A 314 11.87 4.13 -23.00
N VAL A 315 11.60 5.37 -22.54
CA VAL A 315 11.93 6.59 -23.31
C VAL A 315 13.40 6.95 -23.15
N ASP A 316 13.86 7.10 -21.91
CA ASP A 316 15.26 7.20 -21.56
C ASP A 316 15.71 5.90 -20.86
N PRO A 317 16.94 5.39 -21.10
CA PRO A 317 17.42 4.18 -20.45
C PRO A 317 17.70 4.41 -18.95
N ALA A 318 18.01 3.31 -18.25
CA ALA A 318 18.39 3.26 -16.84
C ALA A 318 17.34 3.80 -15.84
N ASN A 319 16.12 4.10 -16.29
CA ASN A 319 14.97 4.22 -15.39
C ASN A 319 14.74 2.87 -14.69
N ALA A 320 14.78 2.86 -13.36
CA ALA A 320 14.44 1.70 -12.54
C ALA A 320 13.05 1.90 -11.94
N ILE A 321 12.11 1.02 -12.27
CA ILE A 321 10.71 1.10 -11.89
C ILE A 321 10.43 -0.01 -10.87
N ASP A 322 9.90 0.40 -9.73
CA ASP A 322 9.57 -0.45 -8.58
C ASP A 322 8.13 -0.96 -8.74
N GLN A 323 7.17 -0.04 -8.93
CA GLN A 323 5.76 -0.39 -8.88
C GLN A 323 4.90 0.56 -9.71
N ILE A 324 3.74 0.08 -10.16
CA ILE A 324 2.71 0.88 -10.84
C ILE A 324 1.40 0.75 -10.07
N VAL A 325 0.80 1.87 -9.70
CA VAL A 325 -0.47 1.92 -8.98
C VAL A 325 -1.47 2.76 -9.77
N ILE A 326 -2.66 2.22 -9.98
CA ILE A 326 -3.77 2.86 -10.69
C ILE A 326 -4.92 3.00 -9.70
N ASP A 327 -5.25 4.23 -9.32
CA ASP A 327 -6.36 4.54 -8.43
C ASP A 327 -7.67 4.61 -9.20
N THR A 328 -8.63 3.76 -8.84
CA THR A 328 -9.98 3.75 -9.43
C THR A 328 -11.03 4.34 -8.49
N GLY A 329 -10.59 5.05 -7.44
CA GLY A 329 -11.44 5.81 -6.52
C GLY A 329 -11.40 5.34 -5.07
N GLY A 330 -10.44 4.50 -4.69
CA GLY A 330 -10.35 3.93 -3.34
C GLY A 330 -8.94 3.71 -2.81
N LEU A 331 -7.91 4.27 -3.46
CA LEU A 331 -6.54 4.15 -2.99
C LEU A 331 -6.35 4.85 -1.62
N PRO A 332 -5.92 4.12 -0.56
CA PRO A 332 -5.62 4.74 0.72
C PRO A 332 -4.32 5.56 0.66
N ALA A 333 -4.25 6.64 1.45
CA ALA A 333 -3.01 7.39 1.62
C ALA A 333 -2.01 6.59 2.47
N THR A 334 -1.02 5.99 1.81
CA THR A 334 0.01 5.17 2.46
C THR A 334 1.42 5.67 2.11
N TYR A 335 2.38 5.40 3.01
CA TYR A 335 3.78 5.76 2.76
C TYR A 335 4.39 4.92 1.63
N LEU A 336 4.25 3.59 1.76
CA LEU A 336 4.57 2.62 0.72
C LEU A 336 3.42 2.51 -0.27
N ALA A 337 3.71 2.08 -1.49
CA ALA A 337 2.67 1.63 -2.41
C ALA A 337 1.89 0.45 -1.79
N PRO A 338 0.59 0.29 -2.10
CA PRO A 338 -0.18 -0.82 -1.57
C PRO A 338 0.34 -2.15 -2.12
N PRO A 339 0.16 -3.27 -1.39
CA PRO A 339 0.53 -4.59 -1.90
C PRO A 339 -0.09 -4.89 -3.26
N GLU A 340 0.62 -5.71 -4.03
CA GLU A 340 0.20 -6.15 -5.36
C GLU A 340 -1.23 -6.72 -5.37
N ARG A 341 -1.94 -6.49 -6.47
CA ARG A 341 -3.29 -7.03 -6.68
C ARG A 341 -3.27 -8.45 -7.21
N PHE A 342 -4.45 -9.07 -7.13
CA PHE A 342 -4.64 -10.42 -7.64
C PHE A 342 -4.22 -10.47 -9.10
N HIS A 343 -3.36 -11.45 -9.39
CA HIS A 343 -3.01 -11.89 -10.73
C HIS A 343 -2.92 -13.41 -10.68
N PRO A 344 -3.50 -14.16 -11.63
CA PRO A 344 -3.56 -15.64 -11.57
C PRO A 344 -2.19 -16.31 -11.47
N VAL A 345 -1.17 -15.69 -12.07
CA VAL A 345 0.22 -16.17 -12.06
C VAL A 345 1.06 -15.56 -10.93
N PHE A 346 1.20 -14.23 -10.90
CA PHE A 346 2.13 -13.54 -10.01
C PHE A 346 1.65 -13.43 -8.56
N ASN A 347 0.36 -13.21 -8.34
CA ASN A 347 -0.19 -13.08 -6.99
C ASN A 347 -1.61 -13.69 -6.88
N PRO A 348 -1.72 -15.03 -6.94
CA PRO A 348 -3.02 -15.69 -6.92
C PRO A 348 -3.72 -15.58 -5.56
N ASN A 349 -3.01 -15.22 -4.47
CA ASN A 349 -3.57 -15.19 -3.12
C ASN A 349 -3.18 -13.93 -2.33
N PRO A 350 -3.64 -12.72 -2.73
CA PRO A 350 -3.19 -11.46 -2.10
C PRO A 350 -3.56 -11.33 -0.62
N GLY A 351 -4.54 -12.10 -0.16
CA GLY A 351 -5.07 -12.04 1.21
C GLY A 351 -4.52 -13.11 2.14
N ARG A 352 -3.55 -13.93 1.71
CA ARG A 352 -2.91 -14.95 2.55
C ARG A 352 -1.62 -14.45 3.19
#